data_AF-A0A924KUP4-F1
#
_entry.id   AF-A0A924KUP4-F1
#
_cell.length_a   1.000
_cell.length_b   1.000
_cell.length_c   1.000
_cell.angle_alpha   90.00
_cell.angle_beta   90.00
_cell.angle_gamma   90.00
#
_symmetry.space_group_name_H-M   'P 1'
#
loop_
_entity.id
_entity.type
_entity.pdbx_description
1 polymer ?
#
loop_
_entity_poly.entity_id
_entity_poly.type
_entity_poly.pdbx_seq_one_letter_code
_entity_poly.pdbx_strand_id
1 'polypeptide(L)'
;KLLRMEGEVYFGATQHVADTLHALRHEATPQKHVLIMGKSMNFIDLAGAELWEAELAARRAMGGDLYFHRPRPEVIAMWKKTGFTRLLGPEHQFPDKRTAIATIFQKLDPEICRRCTARIFEECQTVPGPEDGEPLLNQ
;
A
#
# COMPACT_ATOMS: atom_id res chain seq x y z
N LYS A 1 -3.00 0.34 -4.71
CA LYS A 1 -3.92 1.32 -4.04
C LYS A 1 -3.16 2.17 -3.02
N LEU A 2 -3.53 3.44 -2.85
CA LEU A 2 -3.08 4.27 -1.73
C LEU A 2 -4.25 4.45 -0.76
N LEU A 3 -4.08 4.04 0.49
CA LEU A 3 -5.09 4.18 1.53
C LEU A 3 -4.63 5.22 2.53
N ARG A 4 -5.47 6.22 2.74
CA ARG A 4 -5.28 7.16 3.84
C ARG A 4 -5.95 6.57 5.07
N MET A 5 -5.15 6.35 6.11
CA MET A 5 -5.68 6.05 7.43
C MET A 5 -5.92 7.39 8.14
N GLU A 6 -7.17 7.66 8.49
CA GLU A 6 -7.56 8.83 9.27
C GLU A 6 -8.04 8.36 10.65
N GLY A 7 -7.51 8.97 11.71
CA GLY A 7 -7.83 8.60 13.10
C GLY A 7 -6.83 7.64 13.77
N GLU A 8 -7.16 7.26 15.00
CA GLU A 8 -6.40 6.32 15.83
C GLU A 8 -6.78 4.88 15.45
N VAL A 9 -5.81 3.97 15.29
CA VAL A 9 -6.08 2.54 15.17
C VAL A 9 -6.24 2.00 16.59
N TYR A 10 -7.41 2.23 17.19
CA TYR A 10 -7.77 1.76 18.53
C TYR A 10 -8.65 0.50 18.45
N PHE A 11 -8.68 -0.30 19.52
CA PHE A 11 -9.46 -1.52 19.76
C PHE A 11 -10.94 -1.53 19.26
N GLY A 12 -11.58 -0.38 19.01
CA GLY A 12 -12.93 -0.29 18.44
C GLY A 12 -13.00 -0.12 16.91
N ALA A 13 -11.87 0.22 16.27
CA ALA A 13 -11.76 0.41 14.82
C ALA A 13 -11.01 -0.74 14.12
N THR A 14 -10.28 -1.60 14.85
CA THR A 14 -9.55 -2.74 14.28
C THR A 14 -10.42 -3.61 13.38
N GLN A 15 -11.67 -3.88 13.79
CA GLN A 15 -12.61 -4.63 12.96
C GLN A 15 -12.95 -3.87 11.67
N HIS A 16 -13.27 -2.58 11.75
CA HIS A 16 -13.58 -1.78 10.56
C HIS A 16 -12.39 -1.68 9.58
N VAL A 17 -11.18 -1.56 10.12
CA VAL A 17 -9.94 -1.58 9.33
C VAL A 17 -9.75 -2.97 8.70
N ALA A 18 -9.91 -4.04 9.47
CA ALA A 18 -9.82 -5.41 8.98
C ALA A 18 -10.83 -5.69 7.87
N ASP A 19 -12.08 -5.26 8.03
CA ASP A 19 -13.15 -5.40 7.04
C ASP A 19 -12.83 -4.63 5.76
N THR A 20 -12.32 -3.40 5.89
CA THR A 20 -11.89 -2.59 4.74
C THR A 20 -10.74 -3.27 3.99
N LEU A 21 -9.73 -3.74 4.72
CA LEU A 21 -8.60 -4.46 4.14
C LEU A 21 -9.04 -5.76 3.47
N HIS A 22 -9.95 -6.50 4.11
CA HIS A 22 -10.53 -7.72 3.58
C HIS A 22 -11.29 -7.45 2.28
N ALA A 23 -12.16 -6.42 2.26
CA ALA A 23 -12.91 -6.02 1.07
C ALA A 23 -11.96 -5.71 -0.10
N LEU A 24 -10.90 -4.92 0.15
CA LEU A 24 -9.90 -4.57 -0.86
C LEU A 24 -9.15 -5.78 -1.44
N ARG A 25 -8.97 -6.84 -0.65
CA ARG A 25 -8.38 -8.10 -1.13
C ARG A 25 -9.35 -8.93 -1.97
N HIS A 26 -10.66 -8.73 -1.81
CA HIS A 26 -11.70 -9.53 -2.45
C HIS A 26 -12.47 -8.78 -3.56
N GLU A 27 -12.01 -7.59 -3.95
CA GLU A 27 -12.50 -6.90 -5.15
C GLU A 27 -12.23 -7.73 -6.42
N ALA A 28 -13.02 -7.50 -7.48
CA ALA A 28 -12.85 -8.17 -8.78
C ALA A 28 -11.42 -8.02 -9.36
N THR A 29 -10.77 -6.89 -9.08
CA THR A 29 -9.34 -6.66 -9.34
C THR A 29 -8.64 -6.38 -8.02
N PRO A 30 -8.15 -7.41 -7.30
CA PRO A 30 -7.60 -7.25 -5.97
C PRO A 30 -6.44 -6.26 -5.92
N GLN A 31 -6.52 -5.33 -4.98
CA GLN A 31 -5.45 -4.35 -4.77
C GLN A 31 -4.31 -5.01 -4.01
N LYS A 32 -3.37 -5.66 -4.71
CA LYS A 32 -2.27 -6.44 -4.11
C LYS A 32 -1.26 -5.58 -3.32
N HIS A 33 -0.83 -4.46 -3.90
CA HIS A 33 0.07 -3.50 -3.24
C HIS A 33 -0.71 -2.34 -2.62
N VAL A 34 -0.50 -2.12 -1.32
CA VAL A 34 -1.13 -1.02 -0.57
C VAL A 34 -0.11 -0.17 0.16
N LEU A 35 -0.19 1.14 -0.05
CA LEU A 35 0.50 2.14 0.74
C LEU A 35 -0.45 2.76 1.76
N ILE A 36 -0.14 2.59 3.04
CA ILE A 36 -0.85 3.17 4.18
C ILE A 36 -0.23 4.52 4.54
N MET A 37 -1.03 5.59 4.50
CA MET A 37 -0.59 6.91 4.96
C MET A 37 -0.69 6.99 6.50
N GLY A 38 0.43 6.74 7.18
CA GLY A 38 0.49 6.60 8.65
C GLY A 38 0.63 7.91 9.44
N LYS A 39 0.68 9.08 8.80
CA LYS A 39 0.89 10.38 9.50
C LYS A 39 -0.15 10.64 10.61
N SER A 40 -1.38 10.16 10.41
CA SER A 40 -2.49 10.34 11.35
C SER A 40 -2.67 9.17 12.33
N MET A 41 -1.86 8.11 12.20
CA MET A 41 -1.87 6.97 13.13
C MET A 41 -1.07 7.36 14.38
N ASN A 42 -1.78 7.82 15.41
CA ASN A 42 -1.16 8.33 16.63
C ASN A 42 -0.63 7.20 17.53
N PHE A 43 -1.41 6.15 17.69
CA PHE A 43 -1.10 5.03 18.55
C PHE A 43 -1.54 3.71 17.91
N ILE A 44 -0.92 2.61 18.34
CA ILE A 44 -1.34 1.26 18.02
C ILE A 44 -1.10 0.34 19.22
N ASP A 45 -2.08 -0.50 19.53
CA ASP A 45 -1.98 -1.55 20.55
C ASP A 45 -1.48 -2.88 19.93
N LEU A 46 -1.45 -3.93 20.75
CA LEU A 46 -1.03 -5.26 20.31
C LEU A 46 -1.94 -5.82 19.21
N ALA A 47 -3.26 -5.70 19.35
CA ALA A 47 -4.22 -6.24 18.39
C ALA A 47 -4.13 -5.51 17.04
N GLY A 48 -3.90 -4.21 17.03
CA GLY A 48 -3.62 -3.45 15.83
C GLY A 48 -2.30 -3.88 15.17
N ALA A 49 -1.27 -4.17 15.96
CA ALA A 49 0.00 -4.68 15.41
C ALA A 49 -0.16 -6.06 14.77
N GLU A 50 -0.91 -6.97 15.41
CA GLU A 50 -1.26 -8.30 14.88
C GLU A 50 -2.08 -8.19 13.59
N LEU A 51 -3.02 -7.23 13.52
CA LEU A 51 -3.78 -6.96 12.30
C LEU A 51 -2.85 -6.63 11.12
N TRP A 52 -1.86 -5.75 11.32
CA TRP A 52 -0.93 -5.39 10.25
C TRP A 52 -0.02 -6.56 9.85
N GLU A 53 0.35 -7.40 10.80
CA GLU A 53 1.12 -8.61 10.52
C GLU A 53 0.33 -9.60 9.67
N ALA A 54 -0.92 -9.85 10.04
CA ALA A 54 -1.84 -10.68 9.26
C ALA A 54 -2.08 -10.09 7.85
N GLU A 55 -2.24 -8.77 7.76
CA GLU A 55 -2.42 -8.09 6.48
C GLU A 55 -1.19 -8.21 5.58
N LEU A 56 0.00 -8.01 6.14
CA LEU A 56 1.27 -8.16 5.43
C LEU A 56 1.40 -9.57 4.85
N ALA A 57 1.13 -10.60 5.66
CA ALA A 57 1.17 -11.99 5.24
C ALA A 57 0.17 -12.28 4.13
N ALA A 58 -1.09 -11.84 4.30
CA ALA A 58 -2.15 -12.04 3.32
C ALA A 58 -1.82 -11.40 1.97
N ARG A 59 -1.26 -10.18 1.98
CA ARG A 59 -0.88 -9.49 0.73
C ARG A 59 0.29 -10.16 0.03
N ARG A 60 1.32 -10.56 0.77
CA ARG A 60 2.47 -11.27 0.20
C ARG A 60 2.07 -12.61 -0.41
N ALA A 61 1.14 -13.33 0.20
CA ALA A 61 0.56 -14.56 -0.37
C ALA A 61 -0.15 -14.33 -1.72
N MET A 62 -0.67 -13.12 -1.98
CA MET A 62 -1.30 -12.74 -3.25
C MET A 62 -0.30 -12.19 -4.29
N GLY A 63 1.01 -12.21 -3.99
CA GLY A 63 2.07 -11.59 -4.80
C GLY A 63 2.11 -10.06 -4.67
N GLY A 64 1.52 -9.51 -3.60
CA GLY A 64 1.51 -8.08 -3.28
C GLY A 64 2.44 -7.73 -2.12
N ASP A 65 2.22 -6.56 -1.53
CA ASP A 65 2.96 -6.12 -0.35
C ASP A 65 2.26 -4.97 0.39
N LEU A 66 2.71 -4.69 1.61
CA LEU A 66 2.19 -3.62 2.47
C LEU A 66 3.28 -2.61 2.81
N TYR A 67 2.96 -1.32 2.61
CA TYR A 67 3.90 -0.22 2.79
C TYR A 67 3.31 0.85 3.69
N PHE A 68 4.16 1.61 4.39
CA PHE A 68 3.75 2.69 5.27
C PHE A 68 4.49 3.99 4.95
N HIS A 69 3.73 5.09 4.84
CA HIS A 69 4.27 6.43 4.69
C HIS A 69 4.15 7.21 6.01
N ARG A 70 5.29 7.65 6.55
CA ARG A 70 5.43 8.43 7.79
C ARG A 70 4.61 7.89 8.97
N PRO A 71 4.79 6.63 9.40
CA PRO A 71 4.27 6.19 10.69
C PRO A 71 4.91 7.03 11.81
N ARG A 72 4.15 7.34 12.87
CA ARG A 72 4.67 8.11 13.99
C ARG A 72 5.68 7.30 14.82
N PRO A 73 6.62 7.96 15.51
CA PRO A 73 7.61 7.27 16.35
C PRO A 73 7.00 6.30 17.37
N GLU A 74 5.84 6.62 17.95
CA GLU A 74 5.13 5.79 18.91
C GLU A 74 4.64 4.47 18.30
N VAL A 75 4.10 4.53 17.07
CA VAL A 75 3.70 3.36 16.28
C VAL A 75 4.91 2.50 15.93
N ILE A 76 6.00 3.13 15.48
CA ILE A 76 7.25 2.44 15.17
C ILE A 76 7.81 1.76 16.43
N ALA A 77 7.73 2.40 17.60
CA ALA A 77 8.17 1.81 18.86
C ALA A 77 7.36 0.57 19.21
N MET A 78 6.03 0.58 19.00
CA MET A 78 5.21 -0.62 19.18
C MET A 78 5.60 -1.73 18.19
N TRP A 79 5.75 -1.42 16.90
CA TRP A 79 6.17 -2.40 15.90
C TRP A 79 7.56 -2.98 16.15
N LYS A 80 8.47 -2.20 16.76
CA LYS A 80 9.76 -2.71 17.20
C LYS A 80 9.59 -3.69 18.35
N LYS A 81 8.70 -3.42 19.30
CA LYS A 81 8.40 -4.31 20.44
C LYS A 81 7.78 -5.63 19.98
N THR A 82 6.86 -5.60 19.03
CA THR A 82 6.23 -6.83 18.50
C THR A 82 7.11 -7.56 17.48
N GLY A 83 8.14 -6.89 16.94
CA GLY A 83 9.00 -7.43 15.89
C GLY A 83 8.45 -7.23 14.47
N PHE A 84 7.29 -6.58 14.33
CA PHE A 84 6.69 -6.28 13.03
C PHE A 84 7.61 -5.46 12.11
N THR A 85 8.42 -4.54 12.64
CA THR A 85 9.39 -3.80 11.80
C THR A 85 10.37 -4.71 11.07
N ARG A 86 10.76 -5.83 11.68
CA ARG A 86 11.65 -6.84 11.07
C ARG A 86 10.94 -7.62 9.97
N LEU A 87 9.66 -7.94 10.16
CA LEU A 87 8.84 -8.63 9.16
C LEU A 87 8.56 -7.74 7.95
N LEU A 88 8.34 -6.46 8.20
CA LEU A 88 8.07 -5.47 7.18
C LEU A 88 9.29 -5.31 6.25
N GLY A 89 10.46 -5.07 6.83
CA GLY A 89 11.70 -4.80 6.09
C GLY A 89 12.02 -3.31 5.95
N PRO A 90 13.27 -2.96 5.61
CA PRO A 90 13.74 -1.57 5.57
C PRO A 90 13.15 -0.75 4.41
N GLU A 91 12.69 -1.39 3.34
CA GLU A 91 12.15 -0.73 2.13
C GLU A 91 10.63 -0.55 2.14
N HIS A 92 10.02 -0.58 3.33
CA HIS A 92 8.57 -0.59 3.49
C HIS A 92 8.05 0.54 4.36
N GLN A 93 8.95 1.38 4.88
CA GLN A 93 8.64 2.59 5.64
C GLN A 93 9.28 3.79 4.96
N PHE A 94 8.45 4.70 4.47
CA PHE A 94 8.92 5.83 3.68
C PHE A 94 8.76 7.16 4.43
N PRO A 95 9.81 8.00 4.46
CA PRO A 95 9.75 9.33 5.06
C PRO A 95 9.05 10.33 4.14
N ASP A 96 8.79 10.03 2.87
CA ASP A 96 8.12 10.93 1.95
C ASP A 96 7.31 10.15 0.89
N LYS A 97 6.24 10.78 0.41
CA LYS A 97 5.26 10.15 -0.48
C LYS A 97 5.86 9.87 -1.86
N ARG A 98 6.76 10.72 -2.35
CA ARG A 98 7.32 10.61 -3.70
C ARG A 98 8.23 9.38 -3.77
N THR A 99 9.15 9.21 -2.82
CA THR A 99 9.99 8.02 -2.71
C THR A 99 9.15 6.74 -2.55
N ALA A 100 8.07 6.81 -1.76
CA ALA A 100 7.16 5.68 -1.59
C ALA A 100 6.52 5.25 -2.93
N ILE A 101 5.96 6.20 -3.68
CA ILE A 101 5.31 5.90 -4.95
C ILE A 101 6.33 5.40 -5.97
N ALA A 102 7.47 6.06 -6.12
CA ALA A 102 8.52 5.63 -7.04
C ALA A 102 8.99 4.20 -6.77
N THR A 103 9.20 3.85 -5.50
CA THR A 103 9.63 2.50 -5.10
C THR A 103 8.55 1.46 -5.38
N ILE A 104 7.29 1.77 -5.05
CA ILE A 104 6.17 0.84 -5.23
C ILE A 104 5.85 0.67 -6.71
N PHE A 105 5.95 1.73 -7.51
CA PHE A 105 5.65 1.72 -8.94
C PHE A 105 6.49 0.67 -9.69
N GLN A 106 7.77 0.52 -9.34
CA GLN A 106 8.66 -0.48 -9.91
C GLN A 106 8.23 -1.94 -9.60
N LYS A 107 7.40 -2.14 -8.57
CA LYS A 107 6.89 -3.46 -8.17
C LYS A 107 5.49 -3.74 -8.72
N LEU A 108 4.84 -2.75 -9.35
CA LEU A 108 3.54 -2.95 -9.97
C LEU A 108 3.65 -3.79 -11.23
N ASP A 109 2.57 -4.50 -11.55
CA ASP A 109 2.48 -5.31 -12.77
C ASP A 109 2.50 -4.39 -14.02
N PRO A 110 3.53 -4.50 -14.88
CA PRO A 110 3.63 -3.66 -16.07
C PRO A 110 2.47 -3.87 -17.05
N GLU A 111 1.88 -5.06 -17.13
CA GLU A 111 0.74 -5.34 -18.01
C GLU A 111 -0.51 -4.58 -17.55
N ILE A 112 -0.75 -4.52 -16.24
CA ILE A 112 -1.84 -3.74 -15.67
C ILE A 112 -1.59 -2.25 -15.96
N CYS A 113 -0.37 -1.76 -15.73
CA CYS A 113 -0.01 -0.37 -15.98
C CYS A 113 -0.19 0.03 -17.46
N ARG A 114 0.17 -0.85 -18.41
CA ARG A 114 -0.02 -0.63 -19.85
C ARG A 114 -1.48 -0.43 -20.25
N ARG A 115 -2.41 -1.08 -19.55
CA ARG A 115 -3.86 -1.01 -19.85
C ARG A 115 -4.60 -0.03 -18.94
N CYS A 116 -3.90 0.61 -18.00
CA CYS A 116 -4.49 1.49 -17.00
C CYS A 116 -4.79 2.87 -17.57
N THR A 117 -6.06 3.28 -17.56
CA THR A 117 -6.49 4.62 -17.99
C THR A 117 -6.39 5.69 -16.90
N ALA A 118 -6.27 5.29 -15.62
CA ALA A 118 -6.28 6.24 -14.50
C ALA A 118 -5.04 7.14 -14.46
N ARG A 119 -3.84 6.60 -14.78
CA ARG A 119 -2.58 7.34 -14.97
C ARG A 119 -2.31 8.46 -13.95
N ILE A 120 -2.62 8.23 -12.67
CA ILE A 120 -2.67 9.28 -11.62
C ILE A 120 -1.32 9.63 -10.98
N PHE A 121 -0.24 8.93 -11.32
CA PHE A 121 1.09 9.12 -10.72
C PHE A 121 2.06 9.72 -11.74
N GLU A 122 3.04 10.50 -11.27
CA GLU A 122 4.06 11.11 -12.15
C GLU A 122 4.83 10.01 -12.90
N GLU A 123 5.09 8.88 -12.25
CA GLU A 123 5.78 7.71 -12.78
C GLU A 123 5.03 7.05 -13.94
N CYS A 124 3.70 7.23 -14.05
CA CYS A 124 2.93 6.70 -15.17
C CYS A 124 3.39 7.26 -16.52
N GLN A 125 3.98 8.46 -16.57
CA GLN A 125 4.52 9.05 -17.79
C GLN A 125 5.76 8.30 -18.32
N THR A 126 6.38 7.44 -17.49
CA THR A 126 7.59 6.68 -17.86
C THR A 126 7.29 5.34 -18.53
N VAL A 127 6.00 4.95 -18.63
CA VAL A 127 5.55 3.69 -19.24
C VAL A 127 4.48 3.93 -20.30
N PRO A 128 4.38 3.07 -21.33
CA PRO A 128 3.30 3.16 -22.33
C PRO A 128 1.93 3.02 -21.66
N GLY A 129 0.97 3.85 -22.05
CA GLY A 129 -0.42 3.78 -21.66
C GLY A 129 -1.28 3.13 -22.74
N PRO A 130 -2.59 2.94 -22.47
CA PRO A 130 -3.50 2.29 -23.40
C PRO A 130 -3.69 3.07 -24.71
N GLU A 131 -3.44 4.39 -24.70
CA GLU A 131 -3.57 5.27 -25.87
C GLU A 131 -2.26 5.43 -26.67
N ASP A 132 -1.11 4.97 -26.16
CA ASP A 132 0.18 5.06 -26.84
C ASP A 132 0.35 3.97 -27.93
N GLY A 133 -0.75 3.31 -28.32
CA GLY A 133 -0.81 2.10 -29.13
C GLY A 133 -1.37 2.22 -30.56
N GLU A 134 -1.65 3.42 -31.08
CA GLU A 134 -1.98 3.60 -32.51
C GLU A 134 -1.08 4.65 -33.16
N PRO A 135 -0.08 4.26 -33.98
CA PRO A 135 0.19 5.05 -35.16
C PRO A 135 -1.00 4.84 -36.10
N LEU A 136 -1.78 5.90 -36.33
CA LEU A 136 -2.68 6.00 -37.47
C LEU A 136 -1.86 5.72 -38.74
N LEU A 137 -1.88 4.46 -39.19
CA LEU A 137 -1.54 4.12 -40.56
C LEU A 137 -2.63 4.73 -41.42
N ASN A 138 -2.31 5.91 -41.96
CA ASN A 138 -3.04 6.56 -43.04
C ASN A 138 -3.46 5.51 -44.08
N GLN A 139 -4.78 5.33 -44.23
CA GLN A 139 -5.40 4.88 -45.48
C GLN A 139 -5.60 6.09 -46.37
#